data_AF-A0AAV0IK66-F1
#
_entry.id   AF-A0AAV0IK66-F1
#
_cell.length_a   1.000
_cell.length_b   1.000
_cell.length_c   1.000
_cell.angle_alpha   90.00
_cell.angle_beta   90.00
_cell.angle_gamma   90.00
#
_symmetry.space_group_name_H-M   'P 1'
#
loop_
_entity.id
_entity.type
_entity.pdbx_description
1 polymer ?
#
loop_
_entity_poly.entity_id
_entity_poly.type
_entity_poly.pdbx_seq_one_letter_code
_entity_poly.pdbx_strand_id
1 'polypeptide(L)'
;MMSTSAGLRRLNMDCKEILRKWKLFKHFDIVEDYSDHYYSCSRSSSEQRNEKKWAKAIQDEWKRLKKDLPDTTIYVRAYESRMDLLRAVIVGVDGTPYHDGLFFFDLFFPNLYPDVPPEVHLDDEDSLLLNPIFNHGYVCLSLLDRGIGGIDEFENWQPGVSSVMQILLSLQALVLCEKPVYTDSSDDMMDDEVMMDDDDITDDDDITDEDDEDTMMGNLITTTRFRRKKEGRKEKKECIYSLHYSETVFLESLRLMVRTMRKPPKNFKEFVRGHFHSRAKGIVAACKAYMSGVQVGRWCVVKNGEGGARGGVGSAGKSCRPEFRDSLAKGMDELKKALTKIGVQNLD
;
A
#
# COMPACT_ATOMS: atom_id res chain seq x y z
N MET A 1 -22.03 31.21 4.97
CA MET A 1 -22.80 31.35 3.72
C MET A 1 -23.87 30.26 3.69
N MET A 2 -25.15 30.61 3.62
CA MET A 2 -26.24 29.64 3.63
C MET A 2 -26.36 28.97 2.26
N SER A 3 -26.02 27.69 2.17
CA SER A 3 -26.32 26.85 1.01
C SER A 3 -27.83 26.67 0.92
N THR A 4 -28.43 26.95 -0.24
CA THR A 4 -29.88 26.93 -0.40
C THR A 4 -30.43 25.50 -0.29
N SER A 5 -31.65 25.35 0.28
CA SER A 5 -32.37 24.08 0.44
C SER A 5 -32.48 23.23 -0.85
N ALA A 6 -32.48 23.88 -2.02
CA ALA A 6 -32.47 23.20 -3.32
C ALA A 6 -31.09 22.66 -3.70
N GLY A 7 -30.02 23.42 -3.41
CA GLY A 7 -28.64 22.98 -3.63
C GLY A 7 -28.28 21.76 -2.76
N LEU A 8 -28.69 21.77 -1.49
CA LEU A 8 -28.47 20.64 -0.58
C LEU A 8 -29.22 19.37 -1.04
N ARG A 9 -30.47 19.53 -1.53
CA ARG A 9 -31.26 18.40 -2.07
C ARG A 9 -30.63 17.81 -3.34
N ARG A 10 -30.11 18.66 -4.24
CA ARG A 10 -29.43 18.21 -5.46
C ARG A 10 -28.13 17.45 -5.15
N LEU A 11 -27.31 17.95 -4.22
CA LEU A 11 -26.10 17.26 -3.76
C LEU A 11 -26.42 15.92 -3.10
N ASN A 12 -27.48 15.84 -2.29
CA ASN A 12 -27.90 14.60 -1.66
C ASN A 12 -28.42 13.55 -2.66
N MET A 13 -29.08 13.98 -3.75
CA MET A 13 -29.47 13.07 -4.84
C MET A 13 -28.23 12.56 -5.60
N ASP A 14 -27.26 13.43 -5.87
CA ASP A 14 -25.99 13.06 -6.53
C ASP A 14 -25.20 12.05 -5.68
N CYS A 15 -25.12 12.25 -4.36
CA CYS A 15 -24.44 11.31 -3.44
C CYS A 15 -25.10 9.93 -3.41
N LYS A 16 -26.44 9.86 -3.38
CA LYS A 16 -27.16 8.59 -3.43
C LYS A 16 -26.93 7.84 -4.73
N GLU A 17 -26.85 8.56 -5.85
CA GLU A 17 -26.55 7.96 -7.15
C GLU A 17 -25.11 7.45 -7.23
N ILE A 18 -24.14 8.22 -6.74
CA ILE A 18 -22.72 7.82 -6.66
C ILE A 18 -22.58 6.52 -5.86
N LEU A 19 -23.18 6.46 -4.67
CA LEU A 19 -23.13 5.25 -3.84
C LEU A 19 -23.83 4.06 -4.50
N ARG A 20 -24.90 4.29 -5.26
CA ARG A 20 -25.56 3.23 -6.04
C ARG A 20 -24.65 2.71 -7.16
N LYS A 21 -24.02 3.60 -7.92
CA LYS A 21 -23.07 3.22 -8.99
C LYS A 21 -21.86 2.49 -8.44
N TRP A 22 -21.33 2.94 -7.31
CA TRP A 22 -20.23 2.29 -6.61
C TRP A 22 -20.58 0.86 -6.16
N LYS A 23 -21.76 0.64 -5.59
CA LYS A 23 -22.23 -0.70 -5.22
C LYS A 23 -22.41 -1.64 -6.41
N LEU A 24 -22.59 -1.09 -7.62
CA LEU A 24 -22.72 -1.84 -8.86
C LEU A 24 -21.41 -1.90 -9.66
N PHE A 25 -20.32 -1.35 -9.11
CA PHE A 25 -19.04 -1.31 -9.80
C PHE A 25 -18.45 -2.72 -9.85
N LYS A 26 -18.24 -3.22 -11.07
CA LYS A 26 -17.74 -4.58 -11.28
C LYS A 26 -16.27 -4.68 -10.92
N HIS A 27 -15.90 -5.80 -10.29
CA HIS A 27 -14.52 -6.19 -10.01
C HIS A 27 -13.72 -6.37 -11.28
N PHE A 28 -14.28 -7.00 -12.30
CA PHE A 28 -13.69 -7.07 -13.63
C PHE A 28 -14.62 -6.43 -14.67
N ASP A 29 -14.10 -5.55 -15.51
CA ASP A 29 -14.83 -5.05 -16.68
C ASP A 29 -13.91 -4.81 -17.88
N ILE A 30 -14.49 -4.85 -19.07
CA ILE A 30 -13.80 -4.50 -20.32
C ILE A 30 -14.25 -3.09 -20.72
N VAL A 31 -13.29 -2.22 -21.04
CA VAL A 31 -13.50 -0.80 -21.34
C VAL A 31 -12.72 -0.39 -22.59
N GLU A 32 -13.07 0.76 -23.16
CA GLU A 32 -12.47 1.22 -24.43
C GLU A 32 -11.35 2.25 -24.22
N ASP A 33 -11.52 3.19 -23.29
CA ASP A 33 -10.62 4.34 -23.15
C ASP A 33 -9.41 4.03 -22.26
N TYR A 34 -8.23 3.94 -22.87
CA TYR A 34 -6.93 3.71 -22.24
C TYR A 34 -6.00 4.93 -22.32
N SER A 35 -6.51 6.12 -22.64
CA SER A 35 -5.63 7.25 -23.01
C SER A 35 -4.77 7.80 -21.86
N ASP A 36 -5.10 7.48 -20.61
CA ASP A 36 -4.35 7.83 -19.41
C ASP A 36 -3.58 6.63 -18.84
N HIS A 37 -3.48 5.53 -19.59
CA HIS A 37 -2.66 4.38 -19.24
C HIS A 37 -1.18 4.70 -19.48
N TYR A 38 -0.31 4.32 -18.55
CA TYR A 38 1.13 4.55 -18.60
C TYR A 38 1.73 4.00 -19.90
N TYR A 39 1.38 2.76 -20.25
CA TYR A 39 1.80 2.09 -21.49
C TYR A 39 0.96 2.43 -22.73
N SER A 40 0.15 3.49 -22.71
CA SER A 40 -0.72 3.85 -23.84
C SER A 40 0.06 4.08 -25.15
N CYS A 41 1.25 4.70 -25.04
CA CYS A 41 2.16 4.95 -26.16
C CYS A 41 3.11 3.78 -26.47
N SER A 42 3.26 2.81 -25.57
CA SER A 42 4.08 1.61 -25.79
C SER A 42 3.37 0.70 -26.79
N ARG A 43 3.97 0.47 -27.95
CA ARG A 43 3.45 -0.45 -28.97
C ARG A 43 4.43 -1.60 -29.16
N SER A 44 3.95 -2.82 -29.00
CA SER A 44 4.74 -4.01 -29.28
C SER A 44 4.81 -4.25 -30.80
N SER A 45 6.01 -4.41 -31.38
CA SER A 45 6.14 -4.82 -32.78
C SER A 45 5.65 -6.27 -32.94
N SER A 46 4.64 -6.52 -33.77
CA SER A 46 4.06 -7.86 -33.97
C SER A 46 4.99 -8.86 -34.65
N GLU A 47 6.13 -8.41 -35.18
CA GLU A 47 6.98 -9.20 -36.08
C GLU A 47 7.60 -10.47 -35.46
N GLN A 48 7.62 -10.58 -34.13
CA GLN A 48 8.23 -11.70 -33.41
C GLN A 48 7.23 -12.52 -32.57
N ARG A 49 5.93 -12.20 -32.64
CA ARG A 49 4.89 -12.73 -31.74
C ARG A 49 4.18 -13.94 -32.33
N ASN A 50 4.08 -15.03 -31.57
CA ASN A 50 3.09 -16.08 -31.87
C ASN A 50 1.70 -15.58 -31.44
N GLU A 51 0.99 -14.93 -32.36
CA GLU A 51 -0.29 -14.26 -32.11
C GLU A 51 -1.31 -15.16 -31.42
N LYS A 52 -1.44 -16.42 -31.86
CA LYS A 52 -2.43 -17.35 -31.32
C LYS A 52 -2.11 -17.75 -29.88
N LYS A 53 -0.84 -18.07 -29.59
CA LYS A 53 -0.39 -18.43 -28.23
C LYS A 53 -0.57 -17.25 -27.29
N TRP A 54 -0.12 -16.06 -27.72
CA TRP A 54 -0.16 -14.83 -26.95
C TRP A 54 -1.59 -14.39 -26.63
N ALA A 55 -2.45 -14.28 -27.64
CA ALA A 55 -3.85 -13.86 -27.45
C ALA A 55 -4.62 -14.85 -26.58
N LYS A 56 -4.38 -16.16 -26.76
CA LYS A 56 -4.99 -17.20 -25.93
C LYS A 56 -4.58 -17.07 -24.46
N ALA A 57 -3.30 -16.85 -24.18
CA ALA A 57 -2.81 -16.68 -22.82
C ALA A 57 -3.50 -15.51 -22.12
N ILE A 58 -3.60 -14.34 -22.77
CA ILE A 58 -4.27 -13.16 -22.21
C ILE A 58 -5.77 -13.39 -22.02
N GLN A 59 -6.43 -14.03 -22.98
CA GLN A 59 -7.85 -14.38 -22.82
C GLN A 59 -8.10 -15.32 -21.63
N ASP A 60 -7.17 -16.24 -21.37
CA ASP A 60 -7.25 -17.13 -20.23
C ASP A 60 -6.98 -16.38 -18.90
N GLU A 61 -6.09 -15.37 -18.88
CA GLU A 61 -5.97 -14.42 -17.76
C GLU A 61 -7.28 -13.68 -17.51
N TRP A 62 -7.92 -13.12 -18.54
CA TRP A 62 -9.17 -12.37 -18.39
C TRP A 62 -10.30 -13.24 -17.84
N LYS A 63 -10.40 -14.50 -18.28
CA LYS A 63 -11.37 -15.47 -17.73
C LYS A 63 -11.12 -15.74 -16.26
N ARG A 64 -9.85 -15.94 -15.87
CA ARG A 64 -9.45 -16.20 -14.48
C ARG A 64 -9.75 -14.99 -13.60
N LEU A 65 -9.32 -13.80 -14.00
CA LEU A 65 -9.58 -12.55 -13.27
C LEU A 65 -11.09 -12.27 -13.14
N LYS A 66 -11.86 -12.47 -14.19
CA LYS A 66 -13.32 -12.29 -14.14
C LYS A 66 -14.01 -13.23 -13.14
N LYS A 67 -13.44 -14.42 -12.90
CA LYS A 67 -14.04 -15.46 -12.08
C LYS A 67 -13.57 -15.44 -10.63
N ASP A 68 -12.27 -15.29 -10.42
CA ASP A 68 -11.61 -15.64 -9.16
C ASP A 68 -11.02 -14.41 -8.42
N LEU A 69 -11.31 -13.18 -8.86
CA LEU A 69 -10.85 -11.95 -8.17
C LEU A 69 -11.43 -11.85 -6.75
N PRO A 70 -10.64 -11.40 -5.75
CA PRO A 70 -11.16 -11.15 -4.41
C PRO A 70 -12.27 -10.06 -4.40
N ASP A 71 -13.45 -10.43 -3.91
CA ASP A 71 -14.70 -9.65 -3.95
C ASP A 71 -14.68 -8.29 -3.21
N THR A 72 -13.57 -7.90 -2.55
CA THR A 72 -13.56 -6.66 -1.76
C THR A 72 -12.35 -5.76 -1.95
N THR A 73 -11.25 -6.25 -2.53
CA THR A 73 -9.98 -5.52 -2.49
C THR A 73 -9.30 -5.29 -3.83
N ILE A 74 -9.66 -6.02 -4.89
CA ILE A 74 -8.97 -5.92 -6.18
C ILE A 74 -10.00 -5.72 -7.30
N TYR A 75 -9.79 -4.70 -8.14
CA TYR A 75 -10.62 -4.41 -9.31
C TYR A 75 -9.73 -4.24 -10.53
N VAL A 76 -10.15 -4.76 -11.67
CA VAL A 76 -9.37 -4.81 -12.92
C VAL A 76 -10.19 -4.29 -14.09
N ARG A 77 -9.55 -3.52 -14.96
CA ARG A 77 -10.06 -3.05 -16.25
C ARG A 77 -9.18 -3.60 -17.36
N ALA A 78 -9.82 -4.30 -18.29
CA ALA A 78 -9.23 -4.78 -19.51
C ALA A 78 -9.63 -3.90 -20.69
N TYR A 79 -8.81 -3.84 -21.73
CA TYR A 79 -9.03 -2.95 -22.87
C TYR A 79 -9.24 -3.75 -24.15
N GLU A 80 -10.42 -3.63 -24.76
CA GLU A 80 -10.78 -4.43 -25.95
C GLU A 80 -9.89 -4.12 -27.15
N SER A 81 -9.64 -2.83 -27.41
CA SER A 81 -8.77 -2.36 -28.50
C SER A 81 -7.27 -2.55 -28.23
N ARG A 82 -6.89 -2.84 -26.98
CA ARG A 82 -5.51 -2.97 -26.51
C ARG A 82 -5.42 -4.14 -25.52
N MET A 83 -5.57 -5.36 -26.06
CA MET A 83 -5.54 -6.59 -25.25
C MET A 83 -4.23 -6.76 -24.47
N ASP A 84 -3.16 -6.10 -24.92
CA ASP A 84 -1.86 -6.03 -24.27
C ASP A 84 -1.84 -5.16 -23.00
N LEU A 85 -2.94 -4.51 -22.64
CA LEU A 85 -3.04 -3.64 -21.45
C LEU A 85 -4.05 -4.17 -20.43
N LEU A 86 -3.74 -3.96 -19.16
CA LEU A 86 -4.66 -4.10 -18.03
C LEU A 86 -4.37 -3.00 -17.00
N ARG A 87 -5.41 -2.47 -16.36
CA ARG A 87 -5.26 -1.63 -15.16
C ARG A 87 -5.92 -2.30 -13.98
N ALA A 88 -5.18 -2.49 -12.89
CA ALA A 88 -5.70 -2.99 -11.62
C ALA A 88 -5.70 -1.87 -10.57
N VAL A 89 -6.64 -1.91 -9.64
CA VAL A 89 -6.59 -1.14 -8.40
C VAL A 89 -6.68 -2.09 -7.22
N ILE A 90 -5.77 -1.94 -6.27
CA ILE A 90 -5.75 -2.66 -5.01
C ILE A 90 -6.14 -1.68 -3.90
N VAL A 91 -7.13 -2.06 -3.09
CA VAL A 91 -7.53 -1.33 -1.90
C VAL A 91 -6.63 -1.78 -0.74
N GLY A 92 -5.97 -0.83 -0.09
CA GLY A 92 -5.14 -1.11 1.09
C GLY A 92 -5.99 -1.64 2.24
N VAL A 93 -5.51 -2.72 2.86
CA VAL A 93 -6.26 -3.47 3.88
C VAL A 93 -6.10 -2.90 5.29
N ASP A 94 -7.05 -3.18 6.17
CA ASP A 94 -6.99 -2.78 7.58
C ASP A 94 -5.79 -3.42 8.29
N GLY A 95 -5.14 -2.68 9.18
CA GLY A 95 -3.91 -3.11 9.84
C GLY A 95 -2.61 -2.62 9.20
N THR A 96 -2.65 -2.00 8.02
CA THR A 96 -1.45 -1.54 7.30
C THR A 96 -1.42 -0.01 7.18
N PRO A 97 -0.25 0.61 6.92
CA PRO A 97 -0.18 2.04 6.62
C PRO A 97 -0.91 2.44 5.31
N TYR A 98 -1.39 1.45 4.53
CA TYR A 98 -2.09 1.65 3.27
C TYR A 98 -3.62 1.67 3.40
N HIS A 99 -4.16 1.40 4.58
CA HIS A 99 -5.60 1.15 4.81
C HIS A 99 -6.51 2.20 4.13
N ASP A 100 -7.51 1.72 3.40
CA ASP A 100 -8.49 2.49 2.60
C ASP A 100 -7.86 3.29 1.43
N GLY A 101 -6.55 3.21 1.22
CA GLY A 101 -5.85 3.77 0.06
C GLY A 101 -6.18 3.01 -1.22
N LEU A 102 -6.07 3.69 -2.37
CA LEU A 102 -6.28 3.09 -3.69
C LEU A 102 -4.97 3.13 -4.48
N PHE A 103 -4.42 1.96 -4.80
CA PHE A 103 -3.13 1.80 -5.48
C PHE A 103 -3.39 1.26 -6.88
N PHE A 104 -3.15 2.08 -7.90
CA PHE A 104 -3.43 1.76 -9.31
C PHE A 104 -2.18 1.23 -9.99
N PHE A 105 -2.28 0.04 -10.57
CA PHE A 105 -1.20 -0.61 -11.30
C PHE A 105 -1.59 -0.75 -12.77
N ASP A 106 -0.75 -0.22 -13.65
CA ASP A 106 -0.81 -0.43 -15.08
C ASP A 106 0.06 -1.62 -15.45
N LEU A 107 -0.51 -2.54 -16.21
CA LEU A 107 0.15 -3.75 -16.66
C LEU A 107 0.22 -3.76 -18.18
N PHE A 108 1.37 -4.21 -18.69
CA PHE A 108 1.62 -4.36 -20.11
C PHE A 108 2.14 -5.76 -20.43
N PHE A 109 1.46 -6.45 -21.35
CA PHE A 109 1.88 -7.77 -21.83
C PHE A 109 2.84 -7.63 -23.01
N PRO A 110 4.13 -7.96 -22.85
CA PRO A 110 5.10 -7.89 -23.94
C PRO A 110 4.82 -8.97 -25.00
N ASN A 111 5.48 -8.85 -26.16
CA ASN A 111 5.32 -9.80 -27.28
C ASN A 111 5.65 -11.25 -26.94
N LEU A 112 6.56 -11.46 -25.97
CA LEU A 112 7.00 -12.78 -25.54
C LEU A 112 6.09 -13.37 -24.46
N TYR A 113 5.03 -12.68 -24.02
CA TYR A 113 4.08 -13.25 -23.06
C TYR A 113 3.41 -14.52 -23.63
N PRO A 114 3.21 -15.60 -22.84
CA PRO A 114 3.47 -15.75 -21.40
C PRO A 114 4.86 -16.31 -21.05
N ASP A 115 5.80 -16.35 -22.00
CA ASP A 115 7.16 -16.86 -21.75
C ASP A 115 8.02 -15.88 -20.92
N VAL A 116 7.57 -14.64 -20.78
CA VAL A 116 8.10 -13.61 -19.87
C VAL A 116 6.94 -12.95 -19.10
N PRO A 117 7.17 -12.39 -17.91
CA PRO A 117 6.13 -11.72 -17.13
C PRO A 117 5.61 -10.45 -17.82
N PRO A 118 4.41 -9.96 -17.44
CA PRO A 118 3.98 -8.61 -17.80
C PRO A 118 4.84 -7.56 -17.08
N GLU A 119 4.96 -6.38 -17.67
CA GLU A 119 5.52 -5.22 -16.98
C GLU A 119 4.44 -4.59 -16.11
N VAL A 120 4.82 -4.14 -14.91
CA VAL A 120 3.89 -3.57 -13.92
C VAL A 120 4.41 -2.23 -13.44
N HIS A 121 3.57 -1.21 -13.50
CA HIS A 121 3.88 0.15 -13.10
C HIS A 121 2.79 0.71 -12.16
N LEU A 122 3.17 1.20 -10.99
CA LEU A 122 2.28 1.94 -10.09
C LEU A 122 2.04 3.34 -10.68
N ASP A 123 0.77 3.70 -10.90
CA ASP A 123 0.31 5.01 -11.41
C ASP A 123 0.43 6.10 -10.32
N ASP A 124 1.68 6.36 -9.90
CA ASP A 124 2.07 7.45 -8.99
C ASP A 124 3.52 7.87 -9.27
N GLU A 125 3.70 9.14 -9.65
CA GLU A 125 5.02 9.72 -10.00
C GLU A 125 5.95 9.83 -8.78
N ASP A 126 5.41 9.87 -7.56
CA ASP A 126 6.14 10.02 -6.28
C ASP A 126 6.22 8.69 -5.48
N SER A 127 6.11 7.55 -6.16
CA SER A 127 5.91 6.22 -5.56
C SER A 127 7.03 5.67 -4.69
N LEU A 128 8.24 6.23 -4.74
CA LEU A 128 9.45 5.71 -4.07
C LEU A 128 9.27 5.55 -2.55
N LEU A 129 8.45 6.38 -1.94
CA LEU A 129 8.24 6.40 -0.49
C LEU A 129 7.06 5.52 -0.03
N LEU A 130 6.32 4.90 -0.97
CA LEU A 130 5.21 4.01 -0.65
C LEU A 130 5.68 2.61 -0.26
N ASN A 131 6.76 2.12 -0.87
CA ASN A 131 7.39 0.85 -0.54
C ASN A 131 8.81 0.82 -1.14
N PRO A 132 9.83 0.26 -0.47
CA PRO A 132 11.20 0.24 -0.98
C PRO A 132 11.37 -0.43 -2.36
N ILE A 133 10.50 -1.38 -2.72
CA ILE A 133 10.60 -2.10 -3.99
C ILE A 133 10.07 -1.31 -5.20
N PHE A 134 9.46 -0.13 -4.96
CA PHE A 134 9.06 0.75 -6.04
C PHE A 134 10.25 1.58 -6.50
N ASN A 135 10.64 1.41 -7.76
CA ASN A 135 11.71 2.18 -8.38
C ASN A 135 11.15 2.96 -9.58
N HIS A 136 10.93 4.27 -9.41
CA HIS A 136 10.30 5.13 -10.42
C HIS A 136 8.96 4.54 -10.95
N GLY A 137 8.13 4.03 -10.05
CA GLY A 137 6.84 3.39 -10.39
C GLY A 137 6.94 1.93 -10.81
N TYR A 138 8.10 1.41 -11.22
CA TYR A 138 8.27 -0.01 -11.51
C TYR A 138 8.30 -0.83 -10.21
N VAL A 139 7.70 -2.03 -10.26
CA VAL A 139 7.66 -2.96 -9.13
C VAL A 139 8.76 -4.01 -9.25
N CYS A 140 9.66 -4.04 -8.27
CA CYS A 140 10.70 -5.06 -8.17
C CYS A 140 10.19 -6.26 -7.36
N LEU A 141 9.70 -7.32 -8.02
CA LEU A 141 9.39 -8.62 -7.41
C LEU A 141 10.13 -9.72 -8.17
N SER A 142 10.59 -10.77 -7.49
CA SER A 142 11.18 -11.96 -8.13
C SER A 142 10.23 -12.56 -9.18
N LEU A 143 8.92 -12.57 -8.90
CA LEU A 143 7.87 -12.99 -9.83
C LEU A 143 7.80 -12.15 -11.13
N LEU A 144 8.31 -10.92 -11.11
CA LEU A 144 8.38 -10.02 -12.26
C LEU A 144 9.77 -9.96 -12.88
N ASP A 145 10.75 -10.65 -12.30
CA ASP A 145 12.10 -10.73 -12.85
C ASP A 145 12.18 -11.71 -14.03
N ARG A 146 13.10 -11.45 -14.95
CA ARG A 146 13.38 -12.29 -16.12
C ARG A 146 14.38 -13.41 -15.81
N GLY A 147 14.52 -13.77 -14.53
CA GLY A 147 15.43 -14.82 -14.05
C GLY A 147 16.89 -14.37 -13.98
N ILE A 148 17.15 -13.09 -13.66
CA ILE A 148 18.50 -12.53 -13.51
C ILE A 148 18.68 -12.09 -12.05
N GLY A 149 18.63 -13.04 -11.11
CA GLY A 149 18.94 -12.72 -9.70
C GLY A 149 18.21 -13.51 -8.62
N GLY A 150 17.19 -14.30 -8.93
CA GLY A 150 16.49 -15.11 -7.93
C GLY A 150 17.35 -16.26 -7.39
N ILE A 151 17.51 -16.33 -6.06
CA ILE A 151 18.18 -17.44 -5.36
C ILE A 151 17.30 -18.71 -5.40
N ASP A 152 15.97 -18.54 -5.48
CA ASP A 152 14.98 -19.62 -5.61
C ASP A 152 14.29 -19.58 -6.98
N GLU A 153 14.53 -20.60 -7.81
CA GLU A 153 13.92 -20.75 -9.14
C GLU A 153 12.38 -20.84 -9.10
N PHE A 154 11.80 -21.20 -7.96
CA PHE A 154 10.36 -21.33 -7.79
C PHE A 154 9.63 -20.01 -7.53
N GLU A 155 10.34 -18.95 -7.12
CA GLU A 155 9.76 -17.62 -6.88
C GLU A 155 9.70 -16.76 -8.16
N ASN A 156 10.48 -17.11 -9.18
CA ASN A 156 10.55 -16.42 -10.45
C ASN A 156 9.31 -16.68 -11.34
N TRP A 157 9.11 -15.86 -12.37
CA TRP A 157 8.08 -16.09 -13.37
C TRP A 157 8.23 -17.45 -14.06
N GLN A 158 7.19 -18.27 -13.99
CA GLN A 158 7.14 -19.58 -14.64
C GLN A 158 6.18 -19.58 -15.84
N PRO A 159 6.69 -19.68 -17.08
CA PRO A 159 5.86 -19.72 -18.28
C PRO A 159 4.75 -20.77 -18.23
N GLY A 160 3.51 -20.33 -18.38
CA GLY A 160 2.33 -21.20 -18.38
C GLY A 160 1.87 -21.70 -17.01
N VAL A 161 2.55 -21.32 -15.92
CA VAL A 161 2.17 -21.64 -14.53
C VAL A 161 1.81 -20.36 -13.76
N SER A 162 2.68 -19.35 -13.80
CA SER A 162 2.43 -18.04 -13.19
C SER A 162 1.27 -17.32 -13.87
N SER A 163 0.62 -16.40 -13.14
CA SER A 163 -0.56 -15.68 -13.64
C SER A 163 -0.62 -14.24 -13.14
N VAL A 164 -1.43 -13.41 -13.80
CA VAL A 164 -1.68 -12.04 -13.35
C VAL A 164 -2.35 -12.03 -11.98
N MET A 165 -3.22 -13.01 -11.70
CA MET A 165 -3.83 -13.15 -10.37
C MET A 165 -2.76 -13.30 -9.28
N GLN A 166 -1.72 -14.12 -9.52
CA GLN A 166 -0.62 -14.30 -8.57
C GLN A 166 0.12 -12.98 -8.33
N ILE A 167 0.40 -12.20 -9.38
CA ILE A 167 1.03 -10.87 -9.26
C ILE A 167 0.17 -9.95 -8.38
N LEU A 168 -1.14 -9.86 -8.64
CA LEU A 168 -2.04 -8.98 -7.88
C LEU A 168 -2.15 -9.39 -6.40
N LEU A 169 -2.17 -10.69 -6.12
CA LEU A 169 -2.17 -11.21 -4.75
C LEU A 169 -0.83 -10.98 -4.05
N SER A 170 0.30 -11.13 -4.75
CA SER A 170 1.64 -10.83 -4.21
C SER A 170 1.80 -9.33 -3.91
N LEU A 171 1.35 -8.45 -4.79
CA LEU A 171 1.31 -7.00 -4.54
C LEU A 171 0.53 -6.68 -3.27
N GLN A 172 -0.66 -7.27 -3.10
CA GLN A 172 -1.46 -7.05 -1.89
C GLN A 172 -0.79 -7.60 -0.63
N ALA A 173 -0.27 -8.82 -0.68
CA ALA A 173 0.20 -9.55 0.50
C ALA A 173 1.60 -9.13 0.96
N LEU A 174 2.51 -8.93 0.01
CA LEU A 174 3.92 -8.69 0.28
C LEU A 174 4.25 -7.20 0.27
N VAL A 175 3.67 -6.44 -0.66
CA VAL A 175 4.06 -5.03 -0.90
C VAL A 175 3.21 -4.08 -0.06
N LEU A 176 1.89 -4.23 -0.12
CA LEU A 176 0.94 -3.41 0.64
C LEU A 176 0.70 -3.96 2.06
N CYS A 177 1.78 -4.35 2.74
CA CYS A 177 1.78 -5.10 4.01
C CYS A 177 1.89 -4.21 5.26
N GLU A 178 1.84 -4.83 6.46
CA GLU A 178 1.91 -4.12 7.75
C GLU A 178 3.26 -3.43 7.99
N LYS A 179 4.35 -4.04 7.52
CA LYS A 179 5.73 -3.55 7.76
C LYS A 179 6.49 -3.41 6.44
N PRO A 180 6.20 -2.35 5.66
CA PRO A 180 6.70 -2.20 4.29
C PRO A 180 8.21 -2.18 4.14
N VAL A 181 8.94 -1.77 5.17
CA VAL A 181 10.39 -1.57 5.07
C VAL A 181 11.16 -2.88 4.86
N TYR A 182 10.56 -4.01 5.23
CA TYR A 182 11.19 -5.33 5.15
C TYR A 182 10.99 -6.03 3.80
N THR A 183 10.34 -5.39 2.83
CA THR A 183 10.05 -6.04 1.54
C THR A 183 11.26 -6.14 0.62
N ASP A 184 12.29 -5.31 0.83
CA ASP A 184 13.53 -5.29 0.05
C ASP A 184 14.71 -5.94 0.81
N SER A 185 14.53 -6.25 2.09
CA SER A 185 15.58 -6.85 2.91
C SER A 185 15.63 -8.37 2.72
N SER A 186 16.46 -8.83 1.79
CA SER A 186 17.36 -9.94 2.16
C SER A 186 18.12 -9.50 3.41
N ASP A 187 18.17 -10.34 4.44
CA ASP A 187 18.63 -10.12 5.83
C ASP A 187 19.98 -9.39 6.08
N ASP A 188 20.68 -8.90 5.06
CA ASP A 188 22.11 -8.61 5.11
C ASP A 188 22.56 -7.13 5.03
N MET A 189 21.68 -6.13 4.93
CA MET A 189 22.14 -4.73 4.70
C MET A 189 21.42 -3.68 5.56
N MET A 190 21.46 -3.85 6.88
CA MET A 190 21.36 -2.72 7.81
C MET A 190 22.74 -2.53 8.42
N ASP A 191 23.67 -1.96 7.65
CA ASP A 191 24.96 -1.54 8.16
C ASP A 191 24.77 -0.54 9.30
N ASP A 192 25.56 -0.71 10.36
CA ASP A 192 25.58 0.08 11.59
C ASP A 192 25.91 1.58 11.37
N GLU A 193 25.98 2.08 10.13
CA GLU A 193 26.44 3.44 9.78
C GLU A 193 25.33 4.44 9.43
N VAL A 194 24.12 4.01 9.04
CA VAL A 194 22.98 4.93 8.84
C VAL A 194 22.16 5.03 10.13
N MET A 195 22.84 5.39 11.20
CA MET A 195 22.26 5.52 12.54
C MET A 195 21.44 6.82 12.63
N MET A 196 20.17 6.70 13.05
CA MET A 196 19.52 7.82 13.73
C MET A 196 20.33 8.12 15.00
N ASP A 197 20.58 9.41 15.27
CA ASP A 197 21.28 9.86 16.47
C ASP A 197 20.67 9.19 17.72
N ASP A 198 21.53 8.69 18.61
CA ASP A 198 21.14 7.95 19.83
C ASP A 198 20.31 8.80 20.83
N ASP A 199 20.01 10.06 20.52
CA ASP A 199 19.35 11.05 21.40
C ASP A 199 17.86 10.75 21.70
N ASP A 200 17.22 9.81 21.00
CA ASP A 200 15.80 9.44 21.24
C ASP A 200 15.64 8.09 21.98
N ILE A 201 16.74 7.47 22.41
CA ILE A 201 16.72 6.36 23.38
C ILE A 201 17.04 6.97 24.73
N THR A 202 16.04 7.39 25.49
CA THR A 202 16.25 7.71 26.90
C THR A 202 16.70 6.43 27.61
N ASP A 203 17.96 6.40 28.02
CA ASP A 203 18.52 5.39 28.90
C ASP A 203 17.92 5.57 30.30
N ASP A 204 16.69 5.13 30.51
CA ASP A 204 16.00 5.16 31.82
C ASP A 204 16.22 3.88 32.65
N ASP A 205 17.26 3.09 32.37
CA ASP A 205 17.67 1.97 33.23
C ASP A 205 19.12 2.17 33.71
N ASP A 206 19.33 3.21 34.51
CA ASP A 206 20.51 3.35 35.37
C ASP A 206 20.37 2.36 36.53
N ILE A 207 20.84 1.13 36.32
CA ILE A 207 21.16 0.19 37.40
C ILE A 207 22.67 0.18 37.52
N THR A 208 23.17 0.90 38.51
CA THR A 208 24.52 0.77 39.04
C THR A 208 24.64 -0.61 39.70
N ASP A 209 25.21 -1.59 39.00
CA ASP A 209 25.62 -2.84 39.65
C ASP A 209 27.15 -2.86 39.70
N GLU A 210 27.63 -2.75 40.94
CA GLU A 210 29.01 -2.79 41.38
C GLU A 210 29.73 -4.06 40.92
N ASP A 211 31.04 -3.92 40.72
CA ASP A 211 31.99 -4.96 40.33
C ASP A 211 31.93 -6.19 41.25
N ASP A 212 31.79 -7.39 40.69
CA ASP A 212 32.18 -8.64 41.34
C ASP A 212 32.95 -9.54 40.35
N GLU A 213 34.22 -9.75 40.67
CA GLU A 213 35.22 -10.48 39.90
C GLU A 213 35.08 -12.02 39.97
N ASP A 214 35.36 -12.63 38.82
CA ASP A 214 36.05 -13.90 38.58
C ASP A 214 35.39 -15.24 38.96
N THR A 215 34.67 -15.83 37.99
CA THR A 215 34.62 -17.28 37.78
C THR A 215 34.45 -17.57 36.30
N MET A 216 35.10 -18.61 35.75
CA MET A 216 35.04 -18.96 34.30
C MET A 216 33.61 -19.17 33.76
N MET A 217 32.65 -19.52 34.62
CA MET A 217 31.21 -19.57 34.31
C MET A 217 30.53 -18.19 34.31
N GLY A 218 31.03 -17.24 35.09
CA GLY A 218 30.63 -15.83 35.09
C GLY A 218 30.90 -15.18 33.74
N ASN A 219 32.08 -15.41 33.14
CA ASN A 219 32.43 -14.85 31.83
C ASN A 219 31.49 -15.31 30.70
N LEU A 220 31.02 -16.56 30.72
CA LEU A 220 30.05 -17.06 29.75
C LEU A 220 28.65 -16.47 29.97
N ILE A 221 28.21 -16.31 31.22
CA ILE A 221 26.93 -15.69 31.57
C ILE A 221 26.94 -14.19 31.21
N THR A 222 28.02 -13.47 31.52
CA THR A 222 28.20 -12.04 31.20
C THR A 222 28.26 -11.82 29.70
N THR A 223 29.01 -12.64 28.96
CA THR A 223 29.05 -12.58 27.48
C THR A 223 27.68 -12.87 26.86
N THR A 224 26.93 -13.83 27.40
CA THR A 224 25.58 -14.17 26.92
C THR A 224 24.57 -13.07 27.27
N ARG A 225 24.66 -12.45 28.45
CA ARG A 225 23.85 -11.29 28.84
C ARG A 225 24.15 -10.07 27.99
N PHE A 226 25.42 -9.77 27.74
CA PHE A 226 25.83 -8.67 26.87
C PHE A 226 25.38 -8.89 25.42
N ARG A 227 25.53 -10.10 24.89
CA ARG A 227 24.99 -10.48 23.58
C ARG A 227 23.48 -10.31 23.51
N ARG A 228 22.73 -10.83 24.48
CA ARG A 228 21.27 -10.63 24.57
C ARG A 228 20.87 -9.16 24.70
N LYS A 229 21.63 -8.34 25.44
CA LYS A 229 21.39 -6.90 25.56
C LYS A 229 21.66 -6.17 24.25
N LYS A 230 22.72 -6.55 23.51
CA LYS A 230 23.05 -6.01 22.19
C LYS A 230 22.02 -6.42 21.12
N GLU A 231 21.63 -7.69 21.11
CA GLU A 231 20.62 -8.26 20.23
C GLU A 231 19.24 -7.63 20.49
N GLY A 232 18.86 -7.49 21.77
CA GLY A 232 17.66 -6.74 22.16
C GLY A 232 17.70 -5.26 21.82
N ARG A 233 18.87 -4.59 21.87
CA ARG A 233 19.03 -3.19 21.41
C ARG A 233 18.89 -3.10 19.89
N LYS A 234 19.42 -4.07 19.13
CA LYS A 234 19.26 -4.17 17.67
C LYS A 234 17.79 -4.36 17.29
N GLU A 235 17.11 -5.35 17.87
CA GLU A 235 15.67 -5.58 17.68
C GLU A 235 14.82 -4.34 18.03
N LYS A 236 15.15 -3.66 19.14
CA LYS A 236 14.44 -2.44 19.54
C LYS A 236 14.62 -1.30 18.53
N LYS A 237 15.83 -1.09 18.01
CA LYS A 237 16.15 -0.07 16.97
C LYS A 237 15.46 -0.39 15.65
N GLU A 238 15.54 -1.64 15.19
CA GLU A 238 14.87 -2.10 13.96
C GLU A 238 13.35 -1.90 14.02
N CYS A 239 12.76 -2.18 15.18
CA CYS A 239 11.36 -1.91 15.46
C CYS A 239 11.03 -0.40 15.40
N ILE A 240 11.89 0.51 15.89
CA ILE A 240 11.67 1.97 15.78
C ILE A 240 11.68 2.39 14.30
N TYR A 241 12.68 1.96 13.55
CA TYR A 241 12.83 2.30 12.13
C TYR A 241 11.60 1.86 11.31
N SER A 242 11.13 0.63 11.50
CA SER A 242 9.92 0.10 10.84
C SER A 242 8.68 0.95 11.12
N LEU A 243 8.54 1.46 12.36
CA LEU A 243 7.44 2.34 12.73
C LEU A 243 7.55 3.71 12.06
N HIS A 244 8.74 4.30 12.04
CA HIS A 244 8.99 5.57 11.35
C HIS A 244 8.77 5.47 9.84
N TYR A 245 9.13 4.32 9.24
CA TYR A 245 8.84 4.07 7.84
C TYR A 245 7.33 3.97 7.60
N SER A 246 6.60 3.27 8.47
CA SER A 246 5.13 3.15 8.38
C SER A 246 4.43 4.51 8.47
N GLU A 247 4.94 5.42 9.30
CA GLU A 247 4.48 6.82 9.35
C GLU A 247 4.67 7.54 8.00
N THR A 248 5.85 7.43 7.39
CA THR A 248 6.13 8.00 6.07
C THR A 248 5.20 7.43 5.01
N VAL A 249 5.06 6.11 4.95
CA VAL A 249 4.17 5.41 4.01
C VAL A 249 2.71 5.86 4.17
N PHE A 250 2.25 6.07 5.40
CA PHE A 250 0.89 6.56 5.63
C PHE A 250 0.70 7.99 5.10
N LEU A 251 1.67 8.88 5.30
CA LEU A 251 1.60 10.25 4.75
C LEU A 251 1.56 10.23 3.21
N GLU A 252 2.35 9.38 2.57
CA GLU A 252 2.34 9.24 1.12
C GLU A 252 1.05 8.60 0.61
N SER A 253 0.55 7.58 1.31
CA SER A 253 -0.75 6.98 1.03
C SER A 253 -1.86 8.02 1.11
N LEU A 254 -1.83 8.90 2.12
CA LEU A 254 -2.80 9.99 2.26
C LEU A 254 -2.70 11.02 1.12
N ARG A 255 -1.48 11.39 0.71
CA ARG A 255 -1.26 12.26 -0.45
C ARG A 255 -1.79 11.63 -1.72
N LEU A 256 -1.54 10.34 -1.93
CA LEU A 256 -2.06 9.59 -3.07
C LEU A 256 -3.59 9.59 -3.06
N MET A 257 -4.25 9.29 -1.93
CA MET A 257 -5.71 9.38 -1.80
C MET A 257 -6.24 10.76 -2.26
N VAL A 258 -5.59 11.84 -1.82
CA VAL A 258 -5.95 13.21 -2.21
C VAL A 258 -5.76 13.45 -3.71
N ARG A 259 -4.63 13.01 -4.29
CA ARG A 259 -4.36 13.12 -5.74
C ARG A 259 -5.40 12.32 -6.54
N THR A 260 -5.66 11.07 -6.19
CA THR A 260 -6.64 10.20 -6.83
C THR A 260 -8.05 10.78 -6.75
N MET A 261 -8.47 11.35 -5.62
CA MET A 261 -9.77 12.02 -5.52
C MET A 261 -9.87 13.25 -6.44
N ARG A 262 -8.77 14.00 -6.62
CA ARG A 262 -8.72 15.20 -7.47
C ARG A 262 -8.73 14.87 -8.95
N LYS A 263 -8.01 13.82 -9.34
CA LYS A 263 -7.88 13.34 -10.71
C LYS A 263 -8.00 11.81 -10.74
N PRO A 264 -9.23 11.27 -10.66
CA PRO A 264 -9.44 9.83 -10.72
C PRO A 264 -8.97 9.25 -12.06
N PRO A 265 -8.32 8.07 -12.08
CA PRO A 265 -8.02 7.38 -13.32
C PRO A 265 -9.28 7.11 -14.14
N LYS A 266 -9.15 7.13 -15.47
CA LYS A 266 -10.27 6.80 -16.37
C LYS A 266 -10.80 5.41 -16.07
N ASN A 267 -12.09 5.23 -16.28
CA ASN A 267 -12.85 4.01 -15.95
C ASN A 267 -12.97 3.69 -14.45
N PHE A 268 -12.36 4.50 -13.56
CA PHE A 268 -12.45 4.35 -12.11
C PHE A 268 -13.06 5.57 -11.40
N LYS A 269 -13.48 6.60 -12.12
CA LYS A 269 -14.05 7.84 -11.53
C LYS A 269 -15.17 7.59 -10.51
N GLU A 270 -16.16 6.78 -10.86
CA GLU A 270 -17.28 6.49 -9.96
C GLU A 270 -16.85 5.58 -8.79
N PHE A 271 -15.88 4.70 -9.03
CA PHE A 271 -15.30 3.85 -7.98
C PHE A 271 -14.55 4.67 -6.94
N VAL A 272 -13.62 5.52 -7.37
CA VAL A 272 -12.84 6.42 -6.50
C VAL A 272 -13.77 7.30 -5.68
N ARG A 273 -14.75 7.95 -6.31
CA ARG A 273 -15.71 8.82 -5.62
C ARG A 273 -16.53 8.03 -4.59
N GLY A 274 -17.10 6.89 -4.97
CA GLY A 274 -17.91 6.09 -4.07
C GLY A 274 -17.13 5.47 -2.91
N HIS A 275 -15.93 4.96 -3.19
CA HIS A 275 -15.01 4.39 -2.20
C HIS A 275 -14.68 5.43 -1.13
N PHE A 276 -14.08 6.56 -1.52
CA PHE A 276 -13.70 7.58 -0.55
C PHE A 276 -14.90 8.25 0.12
N HIS A 277 -16.04 8.38 -0.56
CA HIS A 277 -17.26 8.86 0.09
C HIS A 277 -17.73 7.91 1.20
N SER A 278 -17.70 6.60 0.94
CA SER A 278 -18.11 5.59 1.92
C SER A 278 -17.13 5.46 3.10
N ARG A 279 -15.83 5.66 2.86
CA ARG A 279 -14.74 5.50 3.84
C ARG A 279 -14.36 6.79 4.57
N ALA A 280 -14.83 7.94 4.10
CA ALA A 280 -14.41 9.27 4.57
C ALA A 280 -14.34 9.42 6.10
N LYS A 281 -15.40 8.98 6.80
CA LYS A 281 -15.47 9.07 8.26
C LYS A 281 -14.42 8.19 8.94
N GLY A 282 -14.18 6.99 8.42
CA GLY A 282 -13.17 6.06 8.92
C GLY A 282 -11.76 6.62 8.73
N ILE A 283 -11.46 7.13 7.53
CA ILE A 283 -10.17 7.75 7.20
C ILE A 283 -9.91 8.96 8.11
N VAL A 284 -10.87 9.88 8.24
CA VAL A 284 -10.74 11.05 9.12
C VAL A 284 -10.56 10.66 10.58
N ALA A 285 -11.28 9.64 11.05
CA ALA A 285 -11.12 9.12 12.41
C ALA A 285 -9.73 8.51 12.64
N ALA A 286 -9.20 7.75 11.67
CA ALA A 286 -7.85 7.19 11.73
C ALA A 286 -6.79 8.29 11.81
N CYS A 287 -6.89 9.32 10.96
CA CYS A 287 -5.97 10.45 11.02
C CYS A 287 -6.00 11.17 12.38
N LYS A 288 -7.21 11.41 12.93
CA LYS A 288 -7.35 12.02 14.27
C LYS A 288 -6.73 11.15 15.36
N ALA A 289 -6.88 9.83 15.28
CA ALA A 289 -6.28 8.89 16.21
C ALA A 289 -4.75 8.93 16.13
N TYR A 290 -4.19 8.91 14.91
CA TYR A 290 -2.74 8.97 14.69
C TYR A 290 -2.15 10.33 15.13
N MET A 291 -2.86 11.44 14.88
CA MET A 291 -2.53 12.76 15.44
C MET A 291 -2.59 12.81 16.97
N SER A 292 -3.32 11.90 17.61
CA SER A 292 -3.41 11.76 19.07
C SER A 292 -2.39 10.77 19.65
N GLY A 293 -1.52 10.20 18.82
CA GLY A 293 -0.45 9.30 19.25
C GLY A 293 -0.75 7.81 19.07
N VAL A 294 -1.90 7.42 18.52
CA VAL A 294 -2.14 6.02 18.15
C VAL A 294 -1.19 5.62 17.03
N GLN A 295 -0.52 4.48 17.17
CA GLN A 295 0.38 3.95 16.16
C GLN A 295 -0.34 3.68 14.82
N VAL A 296 0.31 4.05 13.71
CA VAL A 296 -0.17 3.76 12.35
C VAL A 296 -0.42 2.26 12.17
N GLY A 297 -1.52 1.91 11.51
CA GLY A 297 -1.95 0.52 11.31
C GLY A 297 -2.72 -0.08 12.49
N ARG A 298 -2.69 0.53 13.68
CA ARG A 298 -3.44 0.01 14.85
C ARG A 298 -4.86 0.53 14.97
N TRP A 299 -5.24 1.58 14.26
CA TRP A 299 -6.60 2.09 14.32
C TRP A 299 -7.55 1.25 13.46
N CYS A 300 -8.66 0.82 14.04
CA CYS A 300 -9.72 0.13 13.29
C CYS A 300 -11.10 0.71 13.64
N VAL A 301 -12.01 0.67 12.66
CA VAL A 301 -13.40 1.08 12.85
C VAL A 301 -14.21 -0.15 13.25
N VAL A 302 -14.91 -0.09 14.38
CA VAL A 302 -15.76 -1.17 14.86
C VAL A 302 -17.18 -1.03 14.28
N LYS A 303 -17.93 -2.14 14.19
CA LYS A 303 -19.22 -2.23 13.47
C LYS A 303 -20.31 -1.23 13.90
N ASN A 304 -20.16 -0.54 15.02
CA ASN A 304 -21.11 0.47 15.51
C ASN A 304 -20.73 1.92 15.14
N GLY A 305 -19.70 2.12 14.31
CA GLY A 305 -19.22 3.45 13.94
C GLY A 305 -18.33 4.12 15.00
N GLU A 306 -18.15 3.48 16.15
CA GLU A 306 -17.10 3.77 17.12
C GLU A 306 -15.81 3.09 16.66
N GLY A 307 -14.67 3.81 16.72
CA GLY A 307 -13.35 3.27 16.38
C GLY A 307 -12.52 3.03 17.64
N GLY A 308 -11.51 2.17 17.54
CA GLY A 308 -10.62 1.85 18.64
C GLY A 308 -9.25 1.38 18.17
N ALA A 309 -8.25 1.58 19.02
CA ALA A 309 -6.90 1.05 18.80
C ALA A 309 -6.86 -0.45 19.10
N ARG A 310 -6.19 -1.22 18.24
CA ARG A 310 -5.91 -2.65 18.45
C ARG A 310 -4.78 -2.84 19.46
N GLY A 311 -5.02 -3.73 20.44
CA GLY A 311 -4.09 -4.04 21.53
C GLY A 311 -4.35 -3.15 22.76
N GLY A 312 -4.61 -3.77 23.91
CA GLY A 312 -4.98 -3.08 25.14
C GLY A 312 -3.89 -2.13 25.68
N VAL A 313 -4.34 -1.13 26.44
CA VAL A 313 -3.51 -0.21 27.23
C VAL A 313 -2.68 -1.05 28.21
N GLY A 314 -1.43 -1.35 27.87
CA GLY A 314 -0.60 -2.25 28.68
C GLY A 314 0.75 -2.63 28.08
N SER A 315 0.96 -2.46 26.77
CA SER A 315 2.32 -2.33 26.23
C SER A 315 2.64 -0.84 26.19
N ALA A 316 3.83 -0.42 26.62
CA ALA A 316 4.38 0.89 26.29
C ALA A 316 4.47 1.00 24.75
N GLY A 317 3.34 1.30 24.11
CA GLY A 317 3.21 1.40 22.67
C GLY A 317 3.85 2.70 22.25
N LYS A 318 4.93 2.62 21.46
CA LYS A 318 5.59 3.79 20.89
C LYS A 318 4.54 4.63 20.16
N SER A 319 4.32 5.85 20.66
CA SER A 319 3.42 6.83 20.06
C SER A 319 3.97 7.29 18.72
N CYS A 320 3.09 7.75 17.83
CA CYS A 320 3.53 8.45 16.63
C CYS A 320 4.41 9.67 16.94
N ARG A 321 5.43 9.90 16.10
CA ARG A 321 6.37 11.01 16.25
C ARG A 321 5.73 12.38 16.11
N PRO A 322 6.22 13.42 16.82
CA PRO A 322 5.72 14.79 16.68
C PRO A 322 5.72 15.30 15.23
N GLU A 323 6.80 15.08 14.48
CA GLU A 323 6.96 15.57 13.10
C GLU A 323 5.95 14.93 12.15
N PHE A 324 5.65 13.65 12.36
CA PHE A 324 4.61 12.94 11.64
C PHE A 324 3.23 13.54 11.96
N ARG A 325 2.93 13.78 13.25
CA ARG A 325 1.65 14.35 13.68
C ARG A 325 1.43 15.75 13.09
N ASP A 326 2.46 16.57 13.05
CA ASP A 326 2.43 17.91 12.44
C ASP A 326 2.23 17.85 10.92
N SER A 327 2.91 16.92 10.25
CA SER A 327 2.76 16.70 8.81
C SER A 327 1.37 16.18 8.46
N LEU A 328 0.84 15.27 9.27
CA LEU A 328 -0.51 14.74 9.14
C LEU A 328 -1.57 15.84 9.36
N ALA A 329 -1.38 16.71 10.35
CA ALA A 329 -2.25 17.86 10.60
C ALA A 329 -2.37 18.76 9.37
N LYS A 330 -1.24 19.04 8.69
CA LYS A 330 -1.25 19.81 7.43
C LYS A 330 -1.97 19.05 6.30
N GLY A 331 -1.74 17.74 6.19
CA GLY A 331 -2.40 16.90 5.19
C GLY A 331 -3.92 16.78 5.39
N MET A 332 -4.40 16.89 6.63
CA MET A 332 -5.81 16.78 6.98
C MET A 332 -6.69 17.85 6.33
N ASP A 333 -6.20 19.08 6.20
CA ASP A 333 -6.95 20.15 5.54
C ASP A 333 -7.17 19.84 4.05
N GLU A 334 -6.13 19.36 3.37
CA GLU A 334 -6.20 18.99 1.96
C GLU A 334 -7.08 17.75 1.73
N LEU A 335 -7.04 16.79 2.65
CA LEU A 335 -7.94 15.64 2.69
C LEU A 335 -9.40 16.06 2.84
N LYS A 336 -9.72 16.88 3.85
CA LYS A 336 -11.09 17.36 4.09
C LYS A 336 -11.62 18.14 2.89
N LYS A 337 -10.80 18.99 2.26
CA LYS A 337 -11.16 19.70 1.02
C LYS A 337 -11.49 18.73 -0.11
N ALA A 338 -10.67 17.71 -0.33
CA ALA A 338 -10.90 16.69 -1.37
C ALA A 338 -12.18 15.88 -1.13
N LEU A 339 -12.39 15.42 0.11
CA LEU A 339 -13.59 14.68 0.52
C LEU A 339 -14.87 15.53 0.36
N THR A 340 -14.81 16.82 0.73
CA THR A 340 -15.93 17.74 0.55
C THR A 340 -16.27 17.92 -0.93
N LYS A 341 -15.26 18.01 -1.80
CA LYS A 341 -15.44 18.15 -3.25
C LYS A 341 -16.12 16.94 -3.89
N ILE A 342 -15.95 15.73 -3.33
CA ILE A 342 -16.67 14.53 -3.78
C ILE A 342 -18.03 14.34 -3.07
N GLY A 343 -18.49 15.33 -2.30
CA GLY A 343 -19.84 15.38 -1.73
C GLY A 343 -19.95 14.90 -0.29
N VAL A 344 -18.84 14.64 0.41
CA VAL A 344 -18.90 14.26 1.84
C VAL A 344 -19.18 15.48 2.71
N GLN A 345 -20.02 15.32 3.72
CA GLN A 345 -20.39 16.37 4.68
C GLN A 345 -20.12 15.91 6.12
N ASN A 346 -20.03 16.86 7.06
CA ASN A 346 -19.83 16.61 8.50
C ASN A 346 -18.54 15.82 8.81
N LEU A 347 -17.40 16.37 8.40
CA LEU A 347 -16.06 15.80 8.60
C LEU A 347 -15.32 16.37 9.82
N ASP A 348 -16.02 17.11 10.68
CA ASP A 348 -15.42 17.82 11.80
C ASP A 348 -15.10 16.94 13.00
#